data_AF-A0A7W7K0S4-F1
#
_entry.id   AF-A0A7W7K0S4-F1
#
_cell.length_a   1.000
_cell.length_b   1.000
_cell.length_c   1.000
_cell.angle_alpha   90.00
_cell.angle_beta   90.00
_cell.angle_gamma   90.00
#
_symmetry.space_group_name_H-M   'P 1'
#
loop_
_entity.id
_entity.type
_entity.pdbx_description
1 polymer ?
#
loop_
_entity_poly.entity_id
_entity_poly.type
_entity_poly.pdbx_seq_one_letter_code
_entity_poly.pdbx_strand_id
1 'polypeptide(L)'
;MSLPSFPTTPTTITTPIVIKGDLGGPAALDAGNVKITSTQDGPALKLGDLSDPAPEYRLNLRLHNLNLTGPDRSTTTNSVGIAVNDTADVYVQDGLISSYDYALKTTGGLISDFYGLTLRDSGFGFHLSETASFAPNSLGFFGLRAINNDRGGYSHANPNGIVNFFNSEIEGNNQLGTDSDGIKVTEHDDAGNINYFGSHFEANPGQYNLYYNGADTTKNLLMAGCQVVAGAARQVHVERGRATLIASRIATGGKLGTYFGANASGTLIDVEGDINGTLSGVVCIRSGRIGFGINPTPSDPCINIQSASIVAASNIAANFRSDVVQLRFERTNGTRVGYFQTSATSDHYLTNDNAAGGIALGGHGVTLLFVGRGGNNAIEPGADNVTTNGSGPLRWSTVYAASGTISTSDANAKEQIRDLDAAERAAAIRCKALVRAYKFRDAVAGKGDDARWHFGVIAQEVRDAFAQEGLDAHTYGLFCHDMWEEQPELLDDDNNILRPFVPGGERYSLRYEELLTFMIAAL
;
A
#
# COMPACT_ATOMS: atom_id res chain seq x y z
N MET A 1 -52.25 28.48 15.23
CA MET A 1 -52.82 28.01 13.95
C MET A 1 -53.69 26.78 14.24
N SER A 2 -54.83 26.58 13.56
CA SER A 2 -55.61 25.34 13.72
C SER A 2 -54.94 24.22 12.91
N LEU A 3 -54.50 23.18 13.60
CA LEU A 3 -53.95 21.99 12.97
C LEU A 3 -55.01 21.28 12.10
N PRO A 4 -54.67 20.77 10.91
CA PRO A 4 -55.60 19.99 10.12
C PRO A 4 -55.95 18.68 10.85
N SER A 5 -57.22 18.28 10.79
CA SER A 5 -57.64 16.94 11.20
C SER A 5 -57.26 15.93 10.13
N PHE A 6 -56.52 14.88 10.49
CA PHE A 6 -56.29 13.75 9.58
C PHE A 6 -57.58 12.93 9.39
N PRO A 7 -57.79 12.34 8.20
CA PRO A 7 -58.90 11.42 7.97
C PRO A 7 -58.89 10.25 8.95
N THR A 8 -60.06 9.89 9.48
CA THR A 8 -60.22 8.75 10.41
C THR A 8 -60.62 7.45 9.71
N THR A 9 -60.88 7.51 8.41
CA THR A 9 -61.21 6.35 7.55
C THR A 9 -60.45 6.46 6.23
N PRO A 10 -60.19 5.34 5.54
CA PRO A 10 -59.47 5.36 4.28
C PRO A 10 -60.09 6.35 3.29
N THR A 11 -59.29 7.28 2.78
CA THR A 11 -59.79 8.44 2.03
C THR A 11 -58.89 8.75 0.83
N THR A 12 -59.51 9.15 -0.27
CA THR A 12 -58.79 9.71 -1.42
C THR A 12 -58.77 11.24 -1.33
N ILE A 13 -57.58 11.84 -1.47
CA ILE A 13 -57.40 13.29 -1.48
C ILE A 13 -57.00 13.77 -2.88
N THR A 14 -57.60 14.89 -3.29
CA THR A 14 -57.29 15.60 -4.54
C THR A 14 -56.68 16.98 -4.26
N THR A 15 -56.34 17.27 -3.01
CA THR A 15 -55.66 18.48 -2.54
C THR A 15 -54.64 18.11 -1.45
N PRO A 16 -53.50 18.82 -1.33
CA PRO A 16 -52.51 18.52 -0.30
C PRO A 16 -53.07 18.77 1.11
N ILE A 17 -52.65 17.96 2.08
CA ILE A 17 -52.72 18.32 3.49
C ILE A 17 -51.55 19.29 3.75
N VAL A 18 -51.86 20.51 4.15
CA VAL A 18 -50.84 21.57 4.33
C VAL A 18 -50.71 21.94 5.80
N ILE A 19 -49.49 21.83 6.35
CA ILE A 19 -49.12 22.32 7.68
C ILE A 19 -47.98 23.32 7.51
N LYS A 20 -48.17 24.57 7.90
CA LYS A 20 -47.19 25.66 7.69
C LYS A 20 -47.19 26.63 8.87
N GLY A 21 -46.30 27.62 8.86
CA GLY A 21 -46.17 28.59 9.95
C GLY A 21 -45.37 28.06 11.14
N ASP A 22 -45.41 28.76 12.26
CA ASP A 22 -44.85 28.32 13.55
C ASP A 22 -45.98 27.83 14.46
N LEU A 23 -45.83 26.61 14.99
CA LEU A 23 -46.81 25.98 15.88
C LEU A 23 -46.59 26.37 17.36
N GLY A 24 -45.58 27.18 17.68
CA GLY A 24 -45.29 27.77 18.99
C GLY A 24 -44.69 26.79 20.02
N GLY A 25 -44.52 25.53 19.63
CA GLY A 25 -44.02 24.43 20.45
C GLY A 25 -44.27 23.08 19.75
N PRO A 26 -43.72 21.95 20.25
CA PRO A 26 -43.81 20.65 19.58
C PRO A 26 -45.28 20.19 19.49
N ALA A 27 -45.89 20.41 18.34
CA ALA A 27 -47.27 20.04 18.05
C ALA A 27 -47.32 18.60 17.57
N ALA A 28 -47.86 17.72 18.42
CA ALA A 28 -48.06 16.31 18.09
C ALA A 28 -49.34 16.11 17.27
N LEU A 29 -49.20 15.46 16.11
CA LEU A 29 -50.31 14.95 15.30
C LEU A 29 -50.13 13.46 15.07
N ASP A 30 -51.24 12.74 15.17
CA ASP A 30 -51.31 11.32 14.84
C ASP A 30 -52.26 11.14 13.65
N ALA A 31 -51.74 10.54 12.57
CA ALA A 31 -52.53 10.22 11.38
C ALA A 31 -53.24 8.84 11.49
N GLY A 32 -53.04 8.12 12.59
CA GLY A 32 -53.76 6.90 12.94
C GLY A 32 -53.49 5.70 12.04
N ASN A 33 -52.45 5.76 11.20
CA ASN A 33 -52.11 4.76 10.17
C ASN A 33 -53.27 4.50 9.19
N VAL A 34 -54.15 5.48 9.00
CA VAL A 34 -55.26 5.41 8.06
C VAL A 34 -54.71 5.62 6.65
N LYS A 35 -55.04 4.72 5.72
CA LYS A 35 -54.59 4.82 4.33
C LYS A 35 -55.20 6.06 3.64
N ILE A 36 -54.34 6.98 3.23
CA ILE A 36 -54.69 8.17 2.45
C ILE A 36 -54.12 8.01 1.05
N THR A 37 -55.00 7.96 0.05
CA THR A 37 -54.58 7.87 -1.36
C THR A 37 -54.61 9.25 -1.99
N SER A 38 -53.46 9.74 -2.45
CA SER A 38 -53.37 11.01 -3.17
C SER A 38 -53.40 10.75 -4.67
N THR A 39 -54.22 11.52 -5.39
CA THR A 39 -54.20 11.52 -6.87
C THR A 39 -53.39 12.69 -7.44
N GLN A 40 -52.63 13.39 -6.59
CA GLN A 40 -51.98 14.65 -6.93
C GLN A 40 -50.66 14.47 -7.66
N ASP A 41 -50.48 15.29 -8.69
CA ASP A 41 -49.17 15.58 -9.29
C ASP A 41 -48.45 16.67 -8.46
N GLY A 42 -48.21 16.35 -7.19
CA GLY A 42 -47.67 17.26 -6.19
C GLY A 42 -47.69 16.62 -4.79
N PRO A 43 -47.46 17.39 -3.72
CA PRO A 43 -47.42 16.86 -2.38
C PRO A 43 -48.79 16.36 -1.90
N ALA A 44 -48.81 15.16 -1.31
CA ALA A 44 -49.91 14.68 -0.49
C ALA A 44 -49.90 15.36 0.88
N LEU A 45 -48.72 15.49 1.49
CA LEU A 45 -48.47 16.24 2.71
C LEU A 45 -47.40 17.30 2.45
N LYS A 46 -47.75 18.58 2.59
CA LYS A 46 -46.82 19.72 2.51
C LYS A 46 -46.58 20.29 3.91
N LEU A 47 -45.32 20.25 4.34
CA LEU A 47 -44.83 20.71 5.63
C LEU A 47 -43.92 21.92 5.41
N GLY A 48 -44.27 23.05 6.02
CA GLY A 48 -43.53 24.30 5.84
C GLY A 48 -43.93 25.11 4.60
N ASP A 49 -43.31 26.27 4.50
CA ASP A 49 -43.28 27.26 3.38
C ASP A 49 -42.59 28.54 3.89
N LEU A 50 -41.62 28.42 4.80
CA LEU A 50 -41.08 29.55 5.57
C LEU A 50 -39.87 30.13 4.84
N SER A 51 -40.03 31.28 4.19
CA SER A 51 -38.95 31.86 3.38
C SER A 51 -37.73 32.33 4.17
N ASP A 52 -37.92 32.75 5.44
CA ASP A 52 -36.85 33.04 6.42
C ASP A 52 -37.45 33.48 7.78
N PRO A 53 -37.44 32.66 8.83
CA PRO A 53 -37.68 33.15 10.17
C PRO A 53 -36.50 32.82 11.12
N ALA A 54 -36.32 33.62 12.18
CA ALA A 54 -35.22 33.44 13.14
C ALA A 54 -35.21 32.01 13.74
N PRO A 55 -34.08 31.52 14.29
CA PRO A 55 -33.92 30.13 14.74
C PRO A 55 -35.03 29.59 15.67
N GLU A 56 -35.77 30.48 16.34
CA GLU A 56 -36.84 30.23 17.29
C GLU A 56 -38.21 29.92 16.62
N TYR A 57 -38.42 30.33 15.36
CA TYR A 57 -39.71 30.28 14.66
C TYR A 57 -39.75 29.14 13.63
N ARG A 58 -39.75 27.90 14.10
CA ARG A 58 -39.73 26.70 13.25
C ARG A 58 -41.11 26.07 13.12
N LEU A 59 -41.27 25.04 12.28
CA LEU A 59 -42.56 24.36 12.17
C LEU A 59 -42.96 23.71 13.49
N ASN A 60 -41.97 23.20 14.26
CA ASN A 60 -42.17 22.56 15.56
C ASN A 60 -43.18 21.40 15.48
N LEU A 61 -43.09 20.56 14.46
CA LEU A 61 -44.06 19.50 14.18
C LEU A 61 -43.55 18.13 14.63
N ARG A 62 -44.40 17.36 15.31
CA ARG A 62 -44.23 15.93 15.61
C ARG A 62 -45.37 15.15 14.99
N LEU A 63 -45.10 14.38 13.94
CA LEU A 63 -46.12 13.67 13.18
C LEU A 63 -45.90 12.16 13.26
N HIS A 64 -46.97 11.41 13.53
CA HIS A 64 -46.92 9.97 13.77
C HIS A 64 -47.89 9.20 12.85
N ASN A 65 -47.55 7.93 12.57
CA ASN A 65 -48.44 6.93 11.99
C ASN A 65 -49.00 7.32 10.61
N LEU A 66 -48.16 7.76 9.68
CA LEU A 66 -48.60 8.12 8.32
C LEU A 66 -48.78 6.91 7.42
N ASN A 67 -49.81 6.92 6.57
CA ASN A 67 -49.99 5.92 5.53
C ASN A 67 -50.46 6.59 4.23
N LEU A 68 -49.50 6.88 3.36
CA LEU A 68 -49.70 7.64 2.12
C LEU A 68 -49.44 6.74 0.91
N THR A 69 -50.38 6.71 -0.03
CA THR A 69 -50.21 6.06 -1.33
C THR A 69 -50.44 7.08 -2.43
N GLY A 70 -49.47 7.25 -3.31
CA GLY A 70 -49.52 8.18 -4.42
C GLY A 70 -50.18 7.60 -5.67
N PRO A 71 -50.27 8.42 -6.73
CA PRO A 71 -50.94 8.05 -7.97
C PRO A 71 -50.13 7.02 -8.78
N ASP A 72 -48.81 7.14 -8.78
CA ASP A 72 -47.91 6.29 -9.56
C ASP A 72 -46.44 6.34 -9.09
N ARG A 73 -45.75 5.22 -9.31
CA ARG A 73 -44.28 5.17 -9.38
C ARG A 73 -43.88 5.61 -10.78
N SER A 74 -43.71 6.91 -10.97
CA SER A 74 -43.34 7.47 -12.26
C SER A 74 -42.36 8.62 -12.11
N THR A 75 -41.25 8.58 -12.86
CA THR A 75 -40.28 9.69 -12.91
C THR A 75 -40.72 10.84 -13.82
N THR A 76 -41.97 10.83 -14.29
CA THR A 76 -42.53 11.87 -15.16
C THR A 76 -43.59 12.72 -14.47
N THR A 77 -44.02 12.33 -13.26
CA THR A 77 -44.85 13.16 -12.38
C THR A 77 -43.95 13.85 -11.37
N ASN A 78 -44.45 14.84 -10.65
CA ASN A 78 -43.80 15.49 -9.52
C ASN A 78 -44.58 15.19 -8.24
N SER A 79 -45.18 13.99 -8.17
CA SER A 79 -45.96 13.52 -7.03
C SER A 79 -45.03 13.30 -5.83
N VAL A 80 -45.43 13.82 -4.67
CA VAL A 80 -44.63 13.75 -3.44
C VAL A 80 -45.48 13.21 -2.30
N GLY A 81 -44.99 12.23 -1.54
CA GLY A 81 -45.65 11.77 -0.33
C GLY A 81 -45.58 12.82 0.77
N ILE A 82 -44.37 13.04 1.27
CA ILE A 82 -44.07 14.07 2.28
C ILE A 82 -43.11 15.09 1.67
N ALA A 83 -43.55 16.35 1.58
CA ALA A 83 -42.73 17.47 1.17
C ALA A 83 -42.40 18.34 2.40
N VAL A 84 -41.12 18.45 2.74
CA VAL A 84 -40.60 19.40 3.74
C VAL A 84 -39.96 20.56 2.97
N ASN A 85 -40.63 21.71 2.95
CA ASN A 85 -40.25 22.84 2.11
C ASN A 85 -39.91 24.06 2.96
N ASP A 86 -38.68 24.56 2.79
CA ASP A 86 -38.15 25.78 3.42
C ASP A 86 -38.59 25.86 4.89
N THR A 87 -38.16 24.89 5.69
CA THR A 87 -38.58 24.80 7.08
C THR A 87 -37.62 23.97 7.92
N ALA A 88 -37.81 24.03 9.23
CA ALA A 88 -36.99 23.35 10.20
C ALA A 88 -37.84 22.71 11.30
N ASP A 89 -37.21 21.82 12.07
CA ASP A 89 -37.82 21.14 13.22
C ASP A 89 -39.07 20.35 12.87
N VAL A 90 -38.92 19.47 11.88
CA VAL A 90 -39.92 18.51 11.45
C VAL A 90 -39.52 17.13 11.92
N TYR A 91 -40.41 16.48 12.66
CA TYR A 91 -40.25 15.11 13.10
C TYR A 91 -41.38 14.27 12.50
N VAL A 92 -41.03 13.20 11.81
CA VAL A 92 -42.00 12.23 11.31
C VAL A 92 -41.59 10.86 11.77
N GLN A 93 -42.51 10.16 12.43
CA GLN A 93 -42.27 8.83 12.98
C GLN A 93 -43.33 7.86 12.49
N ASP A 94 -42.90 6.63 12.22
CA ASP A 94 -43.72 5.47 11.88
C ASP A 94 -44.64 5.78 10.69
N GLY A 95 -44.20 5.46 9.48
CA GLY A 95 -45.02 5.75 8.31
C GLY A 95 -44.71 4.88 7.11
N LEU A 96 -45.75 4.61 6.31
CA LEU A 96 -45.66 3.96 5.02
C LEU A 96 -45.99 4.98 3.93
N ILE A 97 -45.01 5.28 3.08
CA ILE A 97 -45.17 6.19 1.95
C ILE A 97 -44.81 5.42 0.68
N SER A 98 -45.74 5.34 -0.27
CA SER A 98 -45.60 4.47 -1.43
C SER A 98 -46.19 5.03 -2.72
N SER A 99 -45.68 4.61 -3.87
CA SER A 99 -46.21 4.96 -5.19
C SER A 99 -46.21 6.46 -5.49
N TYR A 100 -45.09 7.13 -5.19
CA TYR A 100 -44.83 8.53 -5.56
C TYR A 100 -43.62 8.62 -6.49
N ASP A 101 -43.43 9.76 -7.17
CA ASP A 101 -42.11 10.07 -7.75
C ASP A 101 -41.09 10.30 -6.62
N TYR A 102 -41.47 11.06 -5.59
CA TYR A 102 -40.67 11.26 -4.38
C TYR A 102 -41.45 10.85 -3.14
N ALA A 103 -41.08 9.73 -2.49
CA ALA A 103 -41.75 9.34 -1.26
C ALA A 103 -41.51 10.39 -0.15
N LEU A 104 -40.24 10.76 0.08
CA LEU A 104 -39.87 11.88 0.92
C LEU A 104 -39.04 12.88 0.12
N LYS A 105 -39.45 14.14 0.11
CA LYS A 105 -38.70 15.24 -0.50
C LYS A 105 -38.46 16.34 0.52
N THR A 106 -37.21 16.68 0.77
CA THR A 106 -36.85 17.87 1.54
C THR A 106 -36.22 18.88 0.60
N THR A 107 -36.80 20.06 0.50
CA THR A 107 -36.28 21.18 -0.29
C THR A 107 -36.07 22.33 0.66
N GLY A 108 -34.81 22.53 1.10
CA GLY A 108 -34.49 23.48 2.18
C GLY A 108 -34.91 23.01 3.58
N GLY A 109 -34.81 21.70 3.85
CA GLY A 109 -35.15 21.12 5.16
C GLY A 109 -33.99 21.17 6.16
N LEU A 110 -34.25 21.65 7.38
CA LEU A 110 -33.26 21.74 8.45
C LEU A 110 -33.72 20.98 9.70
N ILE A 111 -32.78 20.40 10.46
CA ILE A 111 -33.02 19.93 11.84
C ILE A 111 -34.29 19.08 11.89
N SER A 112 -34.33 18.07 11.02
CA SER A 112 -35.52 17.27 10.79
C SER A 112 -35.17 15.79 10.90
N ASP A 113 -36.01 15.06 11.62
CA ASP A 113 -35.77 13.66 11.91
C ASP A 113 -36.91 12.77 11.42
N PHE A 114 -36.53 11.63 10.86
CA PHE A 114 -37.42 10.65 10.25
C PHE A 114 -37.18 9.29 10.89
N TYR A 115 -38.13 8.81 11.68
CA TYR A 115 -38.03 7.58 12.46
C TYR A 115 -38.94 6.49 11.88
N GLY A 116 -38.40 5.30 11.61
CA GLY A 116 -39.18 4.12 11.24
C GLY A 116 -39.99 4.28 9.95
N LEU A 117 -39.60 5.18 9.05
CA LEU A 117 -40.32 5.37 7.79
C LEU A 117 -39.99 4.28 6.79
N THR A 118 -41.02 3.76 6.11
CA THR A 118 -40.93 2.89 4.95
C THR A 118 -41.29 3.69 3.71
N LEU A 119 -40.29 3.96 2.88
CA LEU A 119 -40.38 4.71 1.63
C LEU A 119 -40.18 3.74 0.48
N ARG A 120 -41.27 3.36 -0.20
CA ARG A 120 -41.22 2.21 -1.11
C ARG A 120 -41.99 2.36 -2.39
N ASP A 121 -41.68 1.51 -3.36
CA ASP A 121 -42.39 1.44 -4.64
C ASP A 121 -42.54 2.84 -5.28
N SER A 122 -41.50 3.67 -5.19
CA SER A 122 -41.48 5.08 -5.61
C SER A 122 -40.31 5.35 -6.54
N GLY A 123 -40.29 6.50 -7.23
CA GLY A 123 -39.14 6.92 -8.04
C GLY A 123 -37.89 7.05 -7.17
N PHE A 124 -37.97 7.92 -6.17
CA PHE A 124 -36.99 8.10 -5.11
C PHE A 124 -37.58 7.74 -3.75
N GLY A 125 -36.83 6.95 -2.97
CA GLY A 125 -37.12 6.78 -1.54
C GLY A 125 -37.04 8.13 -0.82
N PHE A 126 -35.86 8.76 -0.83
CA PHE A 126 -35.69 10.12 -0.34
C PHE A 126 -34.98 11.02 -1.35
N HIS A 127 -35.33 12.31 -1.34
CA HIS A 127 -34.71 13.33 -2.19
C HIS A 127 -34.47 14.61 -1.40
N LEU A 128 -33.20 14.96 -1.20
CA LEU A 128 -32.78 16.10 -0.37
C LEU A 128 -32.10 17.14 -1.27
N SER A 129 -32.61 18.37 -1.29
CA SER A 129 -32.05 19.46 -2.09
C SER A 129 -32.11 20.79 -1.35
N GLU A 130 -31.22 21.71 -1.70
CA GLU A 130 -31.28 23.09 -1.21
C GLU A 130 -32.32 23.96 -1.94
N THR A 131 -32.53 25.13 -1.35
CA THR A 131 -33.07 26.34 -1.94
C THR A 131 -32.05 27.47 -1.78
N ALA A 132 -32.33 28.65 -2.34
CA ALA A 132 -31.46 29.82 -2.17
C ALA A 132 -31.30 30.25 -0.70
N SER A 133 -32.24 29.88 0.16
CA SER A 133 -32.26 30.28 1.58
C SER A 133 -31.79 29.15 2.51
N PHE A 134 -32.02 27.89 2.15
CA PHE A 134 -31.83 26.76 3.05
C PHE A 134 -31.23 25.54 2.33
N ALA A 135 -30.22 24.92 2.93
CA ALA A 135 -29.66 23.65 2.47
C ALA A 135 -29.99 22.51 3.46
N PRO A 136 -30.17 21.26 2.99
CA PRO A 136 -30.33 20.08 3.83
C PRO A 136 -29.24 19.99 4.89
N ASN A 137 -29.58 20.21 6.17
CA ASN A 137 -28.61 20.17 7.26
C ASN A 137 -29.22 19.69 8.57
N SER A 138 -28.42 18.97 9.36
CA SER A 138 -28.83 18.30 10.60
C SER A 138 -30.05 17.40 10.38
N LEU A 139 -30.01 16.58 9.33
CA LEU A 139 -31.06 15.61 9.03
C LEU A 139 -30.72 14.26 9.66
N GLY A 140 -31.69 13.63 10.31
CA GLY A 140 -31.56 12.34 10.95
C GLY A 140 -32.54 11.32 10.40
N PHE A 141 -32.05 10.17 9.95
CA PHE A 141 -32.85 9.02 9.54
C PHE A 141 -32.57 7.87 10.50
N PHE A 142 -33.61 7.36 11.14
CA PHE A 142 -33.49 6.35 12.20
C PHE A 142 -34.39 5.17 11.85
N GLY A 143 -33.80 4.03 11.47
CA GLY A 143 -34.57 2.87 11.03
C GLY A 143 -35.35 3.14 9.73
N LEU A 144 -34.83 3.98 8.84
CA LEU A 144 -35.42 4.22 7.52
C LEU A 144 -35.38 2.94 6.68
N ARG A 145 -36.43 2.68 5.92
CA ARG A 145 -36.50 1.61 4.93
C ARG A 145 -36.81 2.18 3.55
N ALA A 146 -35.80 2.36 2.72
CA ALA A 146 -35.94 2.76 1.32
C ALA A 146 -35.93 1.51 0.44
N ILE A 147 -37.11 1.00 0.08
CA ILE A 147 -37.27 -0.34 -0.50
C ILE A 147 -37.95 -0.32 -1.88
N ASN A 148 -37.41 -1.05 -2.85
CA ASN A 148 -38.03 -1.23 -4.16
C ASN A 148 -38.36 0.10 -4.86
N ASN A 149 -37.48 1.08 -4.76
CA ASN A 149 -37.58 2.33 -5.50
C ASN A 149 -36.74 2.28 -6.78
N ASP A 150 -36.94 3.21 -7.72
CA ASP A 150 -36.02 3.37 -8.87
C ASP A 150 -34.65 3.90 -8.41
N ARG A 151 -34.65 4.66 -7.32
CA ARG A 151 -33.51 5.16 -6.57
C ARG A 151 -33.76 5.06 -5.08
N GLY A 152 -32.82 4.48 -4.34
CA GLY A 152 -32.89 4.40 -2.88
C GLY A 152 -32.87 5.78 -2.24
N GLY A 153 -32.03 6.68 -2.77
CA GLY A 153 -32.02 8.06 -2.32
C GLY A 153 -31.09 8.98 -3.10
N TYR A 154 -31.34 10.28 -2.93
CA TYR A 154 -30.59 11.34 -3.57
C TYR A 154 -30.42 12.53 -2.61
N SER A 155 -29.21 13.08 -2.53
CA SER A 155 -28.98 14.41 -1.95
C SER A 155 -28.10 15.24 -2.87
N HIS A 156 -28.43 16.52 -3.02
CA HIS A 156 -27.66 17.44 -3.83
C HIS A 156 -27.56 18.84 -3.23
N ALA A 157 -26.44 19.50 -3.54
CA ALA A 157 -26.17 20.90 -3.24
C ALA A 157 -26.40 21.17 -1.75
N ASN A 158 -25.66 20.46 -0.91
CA ASN A 158 -25.70 20.64 0.53
C ASN A 158 -24.28 20.68 1.10
N PRO A 159 -23.42 21.59 0.62
CA PRO A 159 -21.96 21.55 0.83
C PRO A 159 -21.54 21.64 2.30
N ASN A 160 -22.39 22.22 3.16
CA ASN A 160 -22.18 22.33 4.60
C ASN A 160 -23.18 21.51 5.42
N GLY A 161 -24.03 20.75 4.74
CA GLY A 161 -25.04 19.90 5.34
C GLY A 161 -24.45 18.69 6.05
N ILE A 162 -25.15 18.24 7.10
CA ILE A 162 -24.89 16.96 7.76
C ILE A 162 -26.15 16.11 7.68
N VAL A 163 -26.01 14.90 7.14
CA VAL A 163 -27.09 13.91 7.07
C VAL A 163 -26.62 12.62 7.73
N ASN A 164 -27.41 12.10 8.67
CA ASN A 164 -27.09 10.90 9.42
C ASN A 164 -28.15 9.83 9.19
N PHE A 165 -27.70 8.61 8.97
CA PHE A 165 -28.53 7.41 8.85
C PHE A 165 -28.11 6.42 9.93
N PHE A 166 -29.06 6.01 10.76
CA PHE A 166 -28.87 5.06 11.84
C PHE A 166 -29.75 3.84 11.57
N ASN A 167 -29.15 2.65 11.56
CA ASN A 167 -29.87 1.38 11.42
C ASN A 167 -30.84 1.36 10.22
N SER A 168 -30.46 2.05 9.15
CA SER A 168 -31.32 2.25 7.98
C SER A 168 -31.04 1.19 6.93
N GLU A 169 -32.03 0.90 6.11
CA GLU A 169 -32.03 -0.15 5.11
C GLU A 169 -32.37 0.45 3.75
N ILE A 170 -31.43 0.34 2.82
CA ILE A 170 -31.59 0.74 1.43
C ILE A 170 -31.53 -0.54 0.61
N GLU A 171 -32.71 -1.10 0.31
CA GLU A 171 -32.83 -2.48 -0.16
C GLU A 171 -33.65 -2.60 -1.45
N GLY A 172 -33.18 -3.45 -2.36
CA GLY A 172 -33.99 -3.89 -3.49
C GLY A 172 -34.32 -2.77 -4.46
N ASN A 173 -33.53 -1.69 -4.49
CA ASN A 173 -33.79 -0.54 -5.36
C ASN A 173 -33.16 -0.76 -6.73
N ASN A 174 -33.74 -0.16 -7.77
CA ASN A 174 -33.31 -0.31 -9.16
C ASN A 174 -33.20 -1.79 -9.60
N GLN A 175 -34.16 -2.67 -9.26
CA GLN A 175 -34.04 -4.14 -9.46
C GLN A 175 -33.76 -4.60 -10.90
N LEU A 176 -34.07 -3.77 -11.90
CA LEU A 176 -33.80 -4.03 -13.32
C LEU A 176 -32.46 -3.42 -13.79
N GLY A 177 -31.68 -2.86 -12.86
CA GLY A 177 -30.43 -2.19 -13.11
C GLY A 177 -29.33 -3.10 -13.63
N THR A 178 -28.33 -2.50 -14.27
CA THR A 178 -27.18 -3.21 -14.82
C THR A 178 -25.88 -2.49 -14.45
N ASP A 179 -24.75 -3.17 -14.57
CA ASP A 179 -23.45 -2.59 -14.22
C ASP A 179 -23.02 -1.39 -15.09
N SER A 180 -23.73 -1.13 -16.19
CA SER A 180 -23.41 -0.08 -17.17
C SER A 180 -24.56 0.88 -17.43
N ASP A 181 -25.60 0.87 -16.59
CA ASP A 181 -26.80 1.69 -16.78
C ASP A 181 -26.62 3.17 -16.41
N GLY A 182 -25.48 3.55 -15.84
CA GLY A 182 -25.23 4.92 -15.37
C GLY A 182 -25.89 5.25 -14.03
N ILE A 183 -26.61 4.31 -13.44
CA ILE A 183 -27.47 4.55 -12.29
C ILE A 183 -26.65 4.53 -11.00
N LYS A 184 -26.79 5.60 -10.23
CA LYS A 184 -26.36 5.70 -8.83
C LYS A 184 -27.57 5.46 -7.95
N VAL A 185 -27.67 4.28 -7.36
CA VAL A 185 -28.88 3.87 -6.63
C VAL A 185 -29.09 4.74 -5.40
N THR A 186 -28.01 5.00 -4.66
CA THR A 186 -27.93 6.04 -3.62
C THR A 186 -26.87 7.06 -4.01
N GLU A 187 -27.26 8.31 -4.18
CA GLU A 187 -26.38 9.38 -4.62
C GLU A 187 -26.34 10.53 -3.62
N HIS A 188 -25.13 10.93 -3.27
CA HIS A 188 -24.84 12.17 -2.58
C HIS A 188 -23.90 12.99 -3.45
N ASP A 189 -24.44 13.99 -4.13
CA ASP A 189 -23.71 14.86 -5.05
C ASP A 189 -23.60 16.28 -4.49
N ASP A 190 -22.49 16.97 -4.75
CA ASP A 190 -22.18 18.26 -4.11
C ASP A 190 -22.48 18.27 -2.60
N ALA A 191 -22.13 17.16 -1.96
CA ALA A 191 -22.63 16.82 -0.63
C ALA A 191 -21.71 17.30 0.47
N GLY A 192 -22.29 17.63 1.62
CA GLY A 192 -21.57 17.86 2.86
C GLY A 192 -21.14 16.54 3.52
N ASN A 193 -21.32 16.45 4.84
CA ASN A 193 -20.99 15.24 5.59
C ASN A 193 -22.18 14.27 5.57
N ILE A 194 -21.92 13.03 5.14
CA ILE A 194 -22.91 11.97 5.09
C ILE A 194 -22.41 10.83 5.98
N ASN A 195 -23.23 10.43 6.94
CA ASN A 195 -22.83 9.43 7.93
C ASN A 195 -23.84 8.28 7.96
N TYR A 196 -23.34 7.06 7.82
CA TYR A 196 -24.09 5.82 7.96
C TYR A 196 -23.56 5.04 9.17
N PHE A 197 -24.47 4.64 10.06
CA PHE A 197 -24.18 3.87 11.25
C PHE A 197 -25.04 2.61 11.26
N GLY A 198 -24.40 1.44 11.28
CA GLY A 198 -25.12 0.15 11.34
C GLY A 198 -26.16 -0.04 10.23
N SER A 199 -25.97 0.60 9.07
CA SER A 199 -26.94 0.62 7.98
C SER A 199 -26.62 -0.46 6.93
N HIS A 200 -27.66 -0.91 6.24
CA HIS A 200 -27.59 -1.99 5.26
C HIS A 200 -27.91 -1.49 3.85
N PHE A 201 -27.11 -1.91 2.89
CA PHE A 201 -27.36 -1.72 1.46
C PHE A 201 -27.41 -3.10 0.79
N GLU A 202 -28.56 -3.48 0.25
CA GLU A 202 -28.76 -4.82 -0.29
C GLU A 202 -29.58 -4.80 -1.58
N ALA A 203 -29.30 -5.74 -2.49
CA ALA A 203 -30.07 -5.92 -3.72
C ALA A 203 -30.29 -4.62 -4.53
N ASN A 204 -29.27 -3.77 -4.61
CA ASN A 204 -29.27 -2.50 -5.33
C ASN A 204 -28.44 -2.59 -6.63
N PRO A 205 -28.91 -3.28 -7.70
CA PRO A 205 -28.16 -3.33 -8.95
C PRO A 205 -28.12 -1.95 -9.63
N GLY A 206 -27.05 -1.70 -10.37
CA GLY A 206 -26.79 -0.42 -11.04
C GLY A 206 -25.29 -0.22 -11.27
N GLN A 207 -24.90 0.95 -11.79
CA GLN A 207 -23.48 1.30 -11.89
C GLN A 207 -22.85 1.57 -10.52
N TYR A 208 -23.60 2.19 -9.59
CA TYR A 208 -23.14 2.47 -8.23
C TYR A 208 -24.23 2.15 -7.21
N ASN A 209 -23.89 1.40 -6.17
CA ASN A 209 -24.81 1.16 -5.05
C ASN A 209 -24.89 2.43 -4.18
N LEU A 210 -23.73 2.88 -3.67
CA LEU A 210 -23.56 4.18 -3.02
C LEU A 210 -22.52 5.03 -3.78
N TYR A 211 -22.92 6.22 -4.19
CA TYR A 211 -22.07 7.21 -4.84
C TYR A 211 -21.98 8.47 -3.97
N TYR A 212 -20.76 8.84 -3.59
CA TYR A 212 -20.48 10.05 -2.83
C TYR A 212 -19.54 10.97 -3.62
N ASN A 213 -19.98 12.20 -3.81
CA ASN A 213 -19.20 13.28 -4.38
C ASN A 213 -19.35 14.49 -3.45
N GLY A 214 -18.35 14.66 -2.57
CA GLY A 214 -18.32 15.79 -1.65
C GLY A 214 -18.23 17.12 -2.40
N ALA A 215 -18.78 18.18 -1.81
CA ALA A 215 -18.67 19.52 -2.38
C ALA A 215 -17.22 19.98 -2.56
N ASP A 216 -16.32 19.52 -1.67
CA ASP A 216 -14.88 19.71 -1.79
C ASP A 216 -14.12 18.51 -1.17
N THR A 217 -12.79 18.56 -1.18
CA THR A 217 -11.90 17.49 -0.68
C THR A 217 -11.89 17.34 0.86
N THR A 218 -12.60 18.19 1.58
CA THR A 218 -12.69 18.18 3.06
C THR A 218 -13.96 17.50 3.58
N LYS A 219 -14.98 17.36 2.73
CA LYS A 219 -16.26 16.71 3.08
C LYS A 219 -16.07 15.20 3.21
N ASN A 220 -16.86 14.60 4.10
CA ASN A 220 -16.65 13.22 4.50
C ASN A 220 -17.89 12.33 4.33
N LEU A 221 -17.68 11.14 3.77
CA LEU A 221 -18.53 9.98 3.94
C LEU A 221 -18.02 9.14 5.13
N LEU A 222 -18.84 8.98 6.17
CA LEU A 222 -18.57 8.04 7.26
C LEU A 222 -19.46 6.80 7.11
N MET A 223 -18.88 5.61 7.17
CA MET A 223 -19.63 4.36 7.33
C MET A 223 -19.03 3.57 8.49
N ALA A 224 -19.83 3.35 9.54
CA ALA A 224 -19.40 2.63 10.74
C ALA A 224 -20.32 1.43 11.00
N GLY A 225 -19.75 0.23 11.07
CA GLY A 225 -20.50 -1.01 11.27
C GLY A 225 -21.53 -1.29 10.19
N CYS A 226 -21.36 -0.75 8.98
CA CYS A 226 -22.32 -0.88 7.90
C CYS A 226 -22.09 -2.17 7.12
N GLN A 227 -23.14 -2.66 6.46
CA GLN A 227 -23.05 -3.78 5.54
C GLN A 227 -23.51 -3.33 4.16
N VAL A 228 -22.74 -3.68 3.14
CA VAL A 228 -23.09 -3.53 1.73
C VAL A 228 -22.99 -4.92 1.11
N VAL A 229 -24.13 -5.44 0.67
CA VAL A 229 -24.21 -6.67 -0.10
C VAL A 229 -24.03 -6.32 -1.57
N ALA A 230 -23.23 -7.13 -2.27
CA ALA A 230 -22.88 -6.89 -3.66
C ALA A 230 -24.13 -6.82 -4.55
N GLY A 231 -24.29 -5.70 -5.27
CA GLY A 231 -25.38 -5.51 -6.22
C GLY A 231 -24.95 -4.75 -7.47
N ALA A 232 -24.18 -3.67 -7.29
CA ALA A 232 -23.78 -2.75 -8.36
C ALA A 232 -22.36 -3.01 -8.90
N ALA A 233 -21.97 -2.35 -10.00
CA ALA A 233 -20.59 -2.40 -10.51
C ALA A 233 -19.56 -1.88 -9.49
N ARG A 234 -19.95 -0.86 -8.71
CA ARG A 234 -19.19 -0.31 -7.58
C ARG A 234 -20.07 -0.25 -6.34
N GLN A 235 -19.60 -0.85 -5.26
CA GLN A 235 -20.39 -0.88 -4.02
C GLN A 235 -20.39 0.49 -3.32
N VAL A 236 -19.20 1.04 -3.06
CA VAL A 236 -19.06 2.37 -2.47
C VAL A 236 -18.07 3.16 -3.32
N HIS A 237 -18.55 4.22 -3.97
CA HIS A 237 -17.73 5.08 -4.82
C HIS A 237 -17.59 6.46 -4.21
N VAL A 238 -16.35 6.92 -4.08
CA VAL A 238 -15.99 8.21 -3.51
C VAL A 238 -15.28 8.99 -4.61
N GLU A 239 -16.00 9.86 -5.30
CA GLU A 239 -15.46 10.62 -6.44
C GLU A 239 -14.52 11.75 -5.98
N ARG A 240 -14.97 12.52 -4.99
CA ARG A 240 -14.27 13.65 -4.38
C ARG A 240 -14.60 13.70 -2.89
N GLY A 241 -13.63 14.10 -2.08
CA GLY A 241 -13.80 14.21 -0.63
C GLY A 241 -13.01 13.16 0.14
N ARG A 242 -13.51 12.83 1.33
CA ARG A 242 -12.92 11.87 2.25
C ARG A 242 -13.90 10.73 2.50
N ALA A 243 -13.38 9.53 2.69
CA ALA A 243 -14.18 8.43 3.20
C ALA A 243 -13.52 7.82 4.44
N THR A 244 -14.29 7.71 5.51
CA THR A 244 -13.90 7.03 6.74
C THR A 244 -14.78 5.79 6.90
N LEU A 245 -14.22 4.61 6.74
CA LEU A 245 -14.96 3.34 6.88
C LEU A 245 -14.38 2.57 8.06
N ILE A 246 -15.24 2.14 8.98
CA ILE A 246 -14.85 1.46 10.22
C ILE A 246 -15.70 0.21 10.40
N ALA A 247 -15.06 -0.94 10.61
CA ALA A 247 -15.70 -2.22 10.92
C ALA A 247 -16.88 -2.55 10.00
N SER A 248 -16.79 -2.13 8.73
CA SER A 248 -17.88 -2.24 7.76
C SER A 248 -17.56 -3.36 6.78
N ARG A 249 -18.59 -4.09 6.36
CA ARG A 249 -18.49 -5.16 5.37
C ARG A 249 -19.01 -4.67 4.03
N ILE A 250 -18.11 -4.49 3.08
CA ILE A 250 -18.38 -4.10 1.69
C ILE A 250 -18.15 -5.33 0.80
N ALA A 251 -19.17 -6.19 0.69
CA ALA A 251 -19.08 -7.40 -0.12
C ALA A 251 -19.00 -7.06 -1.60
N THR A 252 -17.99 -7.57 -2.29
CA THR A 252 -17.70 -7.19 -3.68
C THR A 252 -18.47 -8.02 -4.70
N GLY A 253 -18.71 -9.29 -4.41
CA GLY A 253 -19.35 -10.23 -5.34
C GLY A 253 -18.58 -10.39 -6.67
N GLY A 254 -17.26 -10.17 -6.66
CA GLY A 254 -16.42 -10.14 -7.86
C GLY A 254 -16.43 -8.82 -8.64
N LYS A 255 -17.08 -7.77 -8.11
CA LYS A 255 -17.10 -6.41 -8.65
C LYS A 255 -16.21 -5.49 -7.81
N LEU A 256 -16.27 -4.17 -8.03
CA LEU A 256 -15.46 -3.23 -7.27
C LEU A 256 -16.08 -2.95 -5.90
N GLY A 257 -15.25 -3.00 -4.85
CA GLY A 257 -15.66 -2.74 -3.47
C GLY A 257 -15.74 -1.24 -3.18
N THR A 258 -14.82 -0.75 -2.35
CA THR A 258 -14.67 0.69 -2.08
C THR A 258 -13.72 1.30 -3.12
N TYR A 259 -14.21 2.24 -3.91
CA TYR A 259 -13.48 2.88 -4.99
C TYR A 259 -13.23 4.36 -4.69
N PHE A 260 -11.97 4.81 -4.83
CA PHE A 260 -11.56 6.21 -4.68
C PHE A 260 -11.22 6.86 -6.03
N GLY A 261 -11.90 7.96 -6.35
CA GLY A 261 -11.61 8.82 -7.50
C GLY A 261 -10.31 9.63 -7.30
N ALA A 262 -9.89 10.34 -8.34
CA ALA A 262 -8.62 11.07 -8.35
C ALA A 262 -8.53 12.20 -7.31
N ASN A 263 -9.68 12.73 -6.87
CA ASN A 263 -9.77 13.80 -5.87
C ASN A 263 -10.28 13.30 -4.51
N ALA A 264 -10.14 12.01 -4.26
CA ALA A 264 -10.62 11.37 -3.04
C ALA A 264 -9.46 10.88 -2.17
N SER A 265 -9.71 10.81 -0.86
CA SER A 265 -8.81 10.27 0.15
C SER A 265 -9.60 9.47 1.18
N GLY A 266 -8.94 8.65 1.99
CA GLY A 266 -9.71 7.87 2.97
C GLY A 266 -8.91 7.18 4.06
N THR A 267 -9.64 6.81 5.10
CA THR A 267 -9.16 6.02 6.23
C THR A 267 -10.08 4.83 6.41
N LEU A 268 -9.55 3.62 6.20
CA LEU A 268 -10.31 2.37 6.32
C LEU A 268 -9.74 1.56 7.48
N ILE A 269 -10.59 1.19 8.43
CA ILE A 269 -10.21 0.43 9.63
C ILE A 269 -11.10 -0.79 9.76
N ASP A 270 -10.49 -1.96 9.66
CA ASP A 270 -11.14 -3.28 9.72
C ASP A 270 -12.32 -3.43 8.75
N VAL A 271 -12.12 -2.95 7.52
CA VAL A 271 -13.13 -3.02 6.46
C VAL A 271 -12.96 -4.32 5.69
N GLU A 272 -14.01 -5.15 5.65
CA GLU A 272 -14.04 -6.33 4.79
C GLU A 272 -14.47 -5.91 3.38
N GLY A 273 -13.61 -6.08 2.38
CA GLY A 273 -13.91 -5.74 0.98
C GLY A 273 -12.67 -5.34 0.21
N ASP A 274 -12.77 -5.28 -1.11
CA ASP A 274 -11.67 -4.82 -1.96
C ASP A 274 -11.61 -3.28 -2.00
N ILE A 275 -10.40 -2.74 -2.13
CA ILE A 275 -10.13 -1.30 -2.20
C ILE A 275 -9.49 -1.00 -3.55
N ASN A 276 -10.07 -0.05 -4.28
CA ASN A 276 -9.75 0.22 -5.68
C ASN A 276 -9.63 1.74 -5.95
N GLY A 277 -9.08 2.11 -7.11
CA GLY A 277 -8.97 3.51 -7.57
C GLY A 277 -7.62 4.17 -7.25
N THR A 278 -7.62 5.49 -7.04
CA THR A 278 -6.41 6.28 -6.71
C THR A 278 -6.11 6.18 -5.22
N LEU A 279 -5.10 5.39 -4.86
CA LEU A 279 -4.82 5.04 -3.45
C LEU A 279 -3.76 5.93 -2.78
N SER A 280 -3.22 6.95 -3.47
CA SER A 280 -2.14 7.81 -2.95
C SER A 280 -2.51 8.61 -1.70
N GLY A 281 -3.80 8.82 -1.45
CA GLY A 281 -4.34 9.49 -0.25
C GLY A 281 -5.10 8.56 0.70
N VAL A 282 -4.90 7.23 0.61
CA VAL A 282 -5.68 6.24 1.36
C VAL A 282 -4.82 5.49 2.37
N VAL A 283 -5.29 5.41 3.62
CA VAL A 283 -4.73 4.57 4.68
C VAL A 283 -5.70 3.43 4.97
N CYS A 284 -5.25 2.17 4.89
CA CYS A 284 -6.07 0.99 5.17
C CYS A 284 -5.44 0.09 6.24
N ILE A 285 -6.28 -0.35 7.18
CA ILE A 285 -5.99 -1.32 8.24
C ILE A 285 -7.01 -2.45 8.08
N ARG A 286 -6.59 -3.68 7.77
CA ARG A 286 -7.52 -4.83 7.64
C ARG A 286 -6.95 -6.04 8.38
N SER A 287 -7.69 -6.57 9.36
CA SER A 287 -7.35 -7.78 10.11
C SER A 287 -5.93 -7.81 10.77
N GLY A 288 -5.29 -6.65 11.01
CA GLY A 288 -3.94 -6.50 11.61
C GLY A 288 -3.64 -5.04 11.99
N ARG A 289 -2.81 -4.79 13.01
CA ARG A 289 -2.66 -3.49 13.71
C ARG A 289 -1.73 -2.47 13.01
N ILE A 290 -2.02 -1.16 13.15
CA ILE A 290 -1.05 -0.05 12.97
C ILE A 290 -0.62 0.45 14.36
N GLY A 291 0.69 0.52 14.63
CA GLY A 291 1.20 1.06 15.90
C GLY A 291 2.47 1.88 15.74
N PHE A 292 2.45 3.12 16.22
CA PHE A 292 3.64 3.89 16.59
C PHE A 292 3.67 3.95 18.14
N GLY A 293 4.60 3.22 18.79
CA GLY A 293 4.80 3.26 20.26
C GLY A 293 4.39 1.99 21.04
N ILE A 294 4.87 1.89 22.29
CA ILE A 294 5.06 0.66 23.11
C ILE A 294 3.75 -0.05 23.50
N ASN A 295 3.41 -1.14 22.78
CA ASN A 295 3.17 -2.52 23.28
C ASN A 295 2.44 -3.44 22.26
N PRO A 296 3.02 -3.75 21.08
CA PRO A 296 2.62 -4.91 20.29
C PRO A 296 3.21 -6.23 20.87
N THR A 297 2.50 -7.36 20.76
CA THR A 297 2.90 -8.69 21.28
C THR A 297 3.51 -9.62 20.20
N PRO A 298 4.23 -10.70 20.58
CA PRO A 298 5.28 -11.34 19.76
C PRO A 298 4.89 -12.18 18.52
N SER A 299 3.63 -12.25 18.09
CA SER A 299 3.20 -13.10 16.96
C SER A 299 2.68 -12.36 15.72
N ASP A 300 2.68 -11.03 15.72
CA ASP A 300 2.06 -10.24 14.65
C ASP A 300 3.12 -9.69 13.68
N PRO A 301 3.05 -9.93 12.36
CA PRO A 301 3.87 -9.19 11.41
C PRO A 301 3.40 -7.73 11.35
N CYS A 302 4.31 -6.81 11.66
CA CYS A 302 4.05 -5.37 11.74
C CYS A 302 3.79 -4.70 10.38
N ILE A 303 4.21 -5.32 9.28
CA ILE A 303 3.94 -4.92 7.89
C ILE A 303 3.94 -6.21 7.04
N ASN A 304 2.84 -6.53 6.35
CA ASN A 304 2.78 -7.66 5.40
C ASN A 304 2.65 -7.10 3.97
N ILE A 305 3.73 -7.14 3.20
CA ILE A 305 3.75 -6.69 1.79
C ILE A 305 3.87 -7.94 0.92
N GLN A 306 2.90 -8.17 0.05
CA GLN A 306 2.95 -9.28 -0.91
C GLN A 306 4.00 -9.00 -2.00
N SER A 307 4.62 -10.05 -2.53
CA SER A 307 5.66 -9.96 -3.57
C SER A 307 5.22 -9.19 -4.83
N ALA A 308 3.94 -9.28 -5.21
CA ALA A 308 3.38 -8.51 -6.32
C ALA A 308 3.37 -6.98 -6.08
N SER A 309 3.25 -6.54 -4.82
CA SER A 309 3.25 -5.12 -4.44
C SER A 309 4.65 -4.50 -4.51
N ILE A 310 5.71 -5.30 -4.35
CA ILE A 310 7.12 -4.85 -4.46
C ILE A 310 7.48 -4.57 -5.92
N VAL A 311 6.99 -5.39 -6.86
CA VAL A 311 7.24 -5.23 -8.30
C VAL A 311 6.57 -3.97 -8.86
N ALA A 312 5.44 -3.55 -8.30
CA ALA A 312 4.73 -2.34 -8.72
C ALA A 312 5.32 -1.02 -8.16
N ALA A 313 6.11 -1.09 -7.08
CA ALA A 313 6.67 0.08 -6.38
C ALA A 313 8.06 0.53 -6.90
N SER A 314 8.37 0.25 -8.18
CA SER A 314 9.64 0.64 -8.82
C SER A 314 10.88 0.05 -8.13
N ASN A 315 10.83 -1.21 -7.70
CA ASN A 315 11.93 -1.95 -7.06
C ASN A 315 12.37 -1.46 -5.66
N ILE A 316 11.67 -0.50 -5.03
CA ILE A 316 11.99 -0.06 -3.67
C ILE A 316 11.08 -0.79 -2.67
N ALA A 317 11.63 -1.77 -1.94
CA ALA A 317 10.87 -2.55 -0.95
C ALA A 317 10.63 -1.80 0.37
N ALA A 318 11.55 -0.92 0.79
CA ALA A 318 11.41 -0.06 1.97
C ALA A 318 12.40 1.12 1.91
N ASN A 319 12.01 2.29 2.42
CA ASN A 319 12.89 3.45 2.63
C ASN A 319 12.83 3.87 4.11
N PHE A 320 13.96 3.80 4.81
CA PHE A 320 14.08 4.19 6.21
C PHE A 320 14.90 5.49 6.30
N ARG A 321 14.28 6.57 6.78
CA ARG A 321 14.94 7.88 6.96
C ARG A 321 15.26 8.11 8.44
N SER A 322 16.51 7.87 8.85
CA SER A 322 17.04 8.18 10.19
C SER A 322 18.57 8.07 10.22
N ASP A 323 19.23 8.66 11.23
CA ASP A 323 20.69 8.62 11.41
C ASP A 323 21.20 7.20 11.77
N VAL A 324 20.34 6.33 12.30
CA VAL A 324 20.62 4.92 12.54
C VAL A 324 19.39 4.09 12.20
N VAL A 325 19.55 3.10 11.33
CA VAL A 325 18.49 2.16 10.96
C VAL A 325 19.00 0.75 11.22
N GLN A 326 18.18 -0.09 11.86
CA GLN A 326 18.53 -1.47 12.16
C GLN A 326 17.39 -2.43 11.82
N LEU A 327 17.71 -3.47 11.05
CA LEU A 327 16.86 -4.63 10.83
C LEU A 327 17.35 -5.75 11.76
N ARG A 328 16.50 -6.20 12.70
CA ARG A 328 16.86 -7.22 13.69
C ARG A 328 16.26 -8.57 13.36
N PHE A 329 17.02 -9.61 13.61
CA PHE A 329 16.56 -11.00 13.63
C PHE A 329 16.48 -11.43 15.09
N GLU A 330 15.31 -11.90 15.53
CA GLU A 330 15.07 -12.25 16.93
C GLU A 330 14.41 -13.63 17.04
N ARG A 331 14.63 -14.33 18.16
CA ARG A 331 13.88 -15.54 18.53
C ARG A 331 12.46 -15.16 18.96
N THR A 332 11.58 -16.15 19.05
CA THR A 332 10.21 -16.00 19.56
C THR A 332 10.15 -15.35 20.96
N ASN A 333 11.19 -15.49 21.77
CA ASN A 333 11.30 -14.88 23.09
C ASN A 333 11.88 -13.45 23.09
N GLY A 334 12.03 -12.81 21.91
CA GLY A 334 12.59 -11.47 21.75
C GLY A 334 14.12 -11.37 21.85
N THR A 335 14.84 -12.50 21.96
CA THR A 335 16.31 -12.48 22.00
C THR A 335 16.85 -12.25 20.59
N ARG A 336 17.65 -11.19 20.40
CA ARG A 336 18.37 -10.92 19.15
C ARG A 336 19.33 -12.06 18.79
N VAL A 337 19.30 -12.47 17.52
CA VAL A 337 20.19 -13.47 16.92
C VAL A 337 21.04 -12.91 15.80
N GLY A 338 20.76 -11.69 15.34
CA GLY A 338 21.56 -10.97 14.39
C GLY A 338 20.91 -9.65 13.99
N TYR A 339 21.63 -8.86 13.20
CA TYR A 339 21.07 -7.64 12.64
C TYR A 339 21.85 -7.14 11.43
N PHE A 340 21.17 -6.34 10.60
CA PHE A 340 21.77 -5.41 9.66
C PHE A 340 21.58 -3.99 10.19
N GLN A 341 22.64 -3.19 10.26
CA GLN A 341 22.57 -1.80 10.72
C GLN A 341 23.28 -0.86 9.76
N THR A 342 22.65 0.28 9.49
CA THR A 342 23.29 1.45 8.90
C THR A 342 23.34 2.58 9.93
N SER A 343 24.34 3.45 9.81
CA SER A 343 24.53 4.59 10.69
C SER A 343 25.22 5.73 9.94
N ALA A 344 24.75 6.96 10.12
CA ALA A 344 25.35 8.15 9.53
C ALA A 344 26.72 8.52 10.14
N THR A 345 27.00 8.04 11.36
CA THR A 345 28.16 8.45 12.15
C THR A 345 29.03 7.28 12.62
N SER A 346 28.63 6.04 12.33
CA SER A 346 29.31 4.81 12.76
C SER A 346 29.34 3.78 11.63
N ASP A 347 30.09 2.70 11.84
CA ASP A 347 30.18 1.61 10.88
C ASP A 347 28.81 0.98 10.59
N HIS A 348 28.70 0.42 9.39
CA HIS A 348 27.59 -0.44 9.01
C HIS A 348 27.92 -1.87 9.42
N TYR A 349 26.93 -2.57 9.96
CA TYR A 349 27.13 -3.89 10.52
C TYR A 349 26.23 -4.92 9.85
N LEU A 350 26.83 -6.06 9.54
CA LEU A 350 26.15 -7.34 9.37
C LEU A 350 26.60 -8.25 10.50
N THR A 351 25.69 -8.60 11.39
CA THR A 351 26.00 -9.30 12.63
C THR A 351 25.19 -10.57 12.79
N ASN A 352 25.87 -11.64 13.20
CA ASN A 352 25.28 -12.86 13.75
C ASN A 352 25.64 -12.93 15.25
N ASP A 353 24.64 -12.92 16.13
CA ASP A 353 24.84 -13.06 17.59
C ASP A 353 24.86 -14.52 18.04
N ASN A 354 24.64 -15.48 17.12
CA ASN A 354 24.69 -16.89 17.47
C ASN A 354 26.14 -17.36 17.61
N ALA A 355 26.54 -17.66 18.85
CA ALA A 355 27.92 -18.03 19.21
C ALA A 355 28.49 -19.23 18.44
N ALA A 356 27.64 -20.15 17.98
CA ALA A 356 28.06 -21.32 17.20
C ALA A 356 27.84 -21.16 15.68
N GLY A 357 27.39 -19.98 15.22
CA GLY A 357 27.06 -19.71 13.83
C GLY A 357 28.05 -18.75 13.17
N GLY A 358 28.04 -18.74 11.84
CA GLY A 358 28.73 -17.74 11.03
C GLY A 358 27.81 -17.12 9.99
N ILE A 359 28.35 -16.22 9.19
CA ILE A 359 27.69 -15.63 8.02
C ILE A 359 28.19 -16.39 6.79
N ALA A 360 27.26 -16.91 5.99
CA ALA A 360 27.54 -17.54 4.71
C ALA A 360 27.18 -16.56 3.58
N LEU A 361 28.12 -16.34 2.66
CA LEU A 361 27.91 -15.55 1.44
C LEU A 361 27.90 -16.50 0.24
N GLY A 362 26.83 -16.47 -0.56
CA GLY A 362 26.63 -17.43 -1.64
C GLY A 362 25.77 -16.89 -2.76
N GLY A 363 25.75 -17.64 -3.87
CA GLY A 363 24.96 -17.35 -5.06
C GLY A 363 24.59 -18.65 -5.78
N HIS A 364 23.42 -18.67 -6.44
CA HIS A 364 22.95 -19.84 -7.21
C HIS A 364 22.95 -21.18 -6.44
N GLY A 365 22.61 -21.14 -5.15
CA GLY A 365 22.55 -22.33 -4.30
C GLY A 365 23.91 -22.83 -3.78
N VAL A 366 25.00 -22.09 -4.03
CA VAL A 366 26.35 -22.43 -3.59
C VAL A 366 26.84 -21.38 -2.60
N THR A 367 27.43 -21.82 -1.49
CA THR A 367 28.19 -20.93 -0.60
C THR A 367 29.58 -20.69 -1.17
N LEU A 368 29.96 -19.43 -1.31
CA LEU A 368 31.27 -19.03 -1.83
C LEU A 368 32.25 -18.71 -0.71
N LEU A 369 31.77 -18.10 0.37
CA LEU A 369 32.58 -17.67 1.51
C LEU A 369 31.82 -17.86 2.83
N PHE A 370 32.55 -18.24 3.86
CA PHE A 370 32.11 -18.19 5.24
C PHE A 370 32.93 -17.18 6.03
N VAL A 371 32.25 -16.45 6.91
CA VAL A 371 32.85 -15.64 7.97
C VAL A 371 32.33 -16.17 9.30
N GLY A 372 33.19 -16.72 10.14
CA GLY A 372 32.74 -17.16 11.47
C GLY A 372 32.12 -18.57 11.53
N ARG A 373 32.23 -19.42 10.50
CA ARG A 373 31.48 -20.69 10.41
C ARG A 373 31.76 -21.59 11.63
N GLY A 374 30.69 -22.09 12.25
CA GLY A 374 30.81 -22.94 13.44
C GLY A 374 31.38 -22.21 14.67
N GLY A 375 31.39 -20.87 14.67
CA GLY A 375 32.09 -20.06 15.68
C GLY A 375 33.60 -19.96 15.47
N ASN A 376 34.13 -20.40 14.32
CA ASN A 376 35.56 -20.28 14.01
C ASN A 376 35.93 -18.83 13.69
N ASN A 377 37.03 -18.31 14.24
CA ASN A 377 37.53 -16.96 13.93
C ASN A 377 38.31 -16.97 12.60
N ALA A 378 37.64 -17.33 11.51
CA ALA A 378 38.24 -17.45 10.19
C ALA A 378 37.31 -16.93 9.08
N ILE A 379 37.94 -16.56 7.98
CA ILE A 379 37.32 -16.33 6.68
C ILE A 379 37.73 -17.53 5.82
N GLU A 380 36.76 -18.35 5.39
CA GLU A 380 36.99 -19.63 4.74
C GLU A 380 36.25 -19.70 3.40
N PRO A 381 36.83 -20.33 2.35
CA PRO A 381 36.08 -20.61 1.14
C PRO A 381 34.94 -21.59 1.42
N GLY A 382 33.88 -21.52 0.62
CA GLY A 382 32.73 -22.44 0.76
C GLY A 382 33.05 -23.89 0.41
N ALA A 383 34.13 -24.14 -0.35
CA ALA A 383 34.65 -25.44 -0.69
C ALA A 383 36.19 -25.42 -0.72
N ASP A 384 36.80 -26.55 -0.34
CA ASP A 384 38.26 -26.71 -0.31
C ASP A 384 38.86 -26.61 -1.72
N ASN A 385 39.91 -25.80 -1.88
CA ASN A 385 40.66 -25.62 -3.13
C ASN A 385 39.83 -25.23 -4.38
N VAL A 386 38.70 -24.51 -4.21
CA VAL A 386 37.85 -24.04 -5.33
C VAL A 386 37.89 -22.53 -5.54
N THR A 387 37.84 -21.75 -4.45
CA THR A 387 37.72 -20.29 -4.52
C THR A 387 39.10 -19.61 -4.41
N THR A 388 39.45 -18.74 -5.35
CA THR A 388 40.68 -17.93 -5.29
C THR A 388 40.47 -16.63 -4.52
N ASN A 389 41.53 -16.11 -3.91
CA ASN A 389 41.51 -14.79 -3.29
C ASN A 389 42.09 -13.73 -4.25
N GLY A 390 41.20 -13.17 -5.10
CA GLY A 390 41.57 -12.28 -6.19
C GLY A 390 41.81 -13.03 -7.51
N SER A 391 42.19 -12.28 -8.54
CA SER A 391 42.42 -12.78 -9.90
C SER A 391 43.48 -11.95 -10.64
N GLY A 392 43.86 -12.39 -11.85
CA GLY A 392 44.78 -11.67 -12.74
C GLY A 392 44.50 -10.16 -12.84
N PRO A 393 43.29 -9.71 -13.20
CA PRO A 393 42.95 -8.29 -13.23
C PRO A 393 42.70 -7.66 -11.85
N LEU A 394 42.21 -8.42 -10.88
CA LEU A 394 41.75 -7.92 -9.57
C LEU A 394 42.62 -8.45 -8.42
N ARG A 395 43.83 -7.90 -8.30
CA ARG A 395 44.82 -8.29 -7.29
C ARG A 395 44.65 -7.48 -6.01
N TRP A 396 44.87 -8.14 -4.87
CA TRP A 396 45.09 -7.45 -3.60
C TRP A 396 46.40 -6.67 -3.67
N SER A 397 46.38 -5.44 -3.16
CA SER A 397 47.57 -4.59 -3.15
C SER A 397 48.61 -5.06 -2.15
N THR A 398 48.19 -5.60 -1.00
CA THR A 398 49.05 -6.09 0.08
C THR A 398 48.25 -7.02 1.00
N VAL A 399 48.91 -8.02 1.58
CA VAL A 399 48.36 -8.87 2.66
C VAL A 399 49.21 -8.66 3.91
N TYR A 400 48.59 -8.20 5.01
CA TYR A 400 49.23 -8.08 6.32
C TYR A 400 48.89 -9.29 7.17
N ALA A 401 49.90 -10.10 7.52
CA ALA A 401 49.75 -11.28 8.35
C ALA A 401 50.90 -11.36 9.39
N ALA A 402 50.61 -11.94 10.56
CA ALA A 402 51.61 -12.11 11.61
C ALA A 402 52.64 -13.21 11.29
N SER A 403 52.25 -14.20 10.49
CA SER A 403 53.11 -15.28 9.98
C SER A 403 52.97 -15.41 8.46
N GLY A 404 53.92 -16.11 7.82
CA GLY A 404 53.83 -16.46 6.40
C GLY A 404 52.64 -17.37 6.07
N THR A 405 52.37 -17.53 4.77
CA THR A 405 51.33 -18.43 4.26
C THR A 405 51.67 -19.89 4.54
N ILE A 406 50.65 -20.70 4.80
CA ILE A 406 50.78 -22.15 4.94
C ILE A 406 50.38 -22.78 3.61
N SER A 407 51.30 -23.53 2.99
CA SER A 407 51.04 -24.29 1.75
C SER A 407 51.11 -25.79 2.05
N THR A 408 50.11 -26.55 1.61
CA THR A 408 50.07 -28.01 1.78
C THR A 408 51.26 -28.66 1.09
N SER A 409 52.09 -29.38 1.86
CA SER A 409 53.25 -30.13 1.35
C SER A 409 53.26 -31.57 1.86
N ASP A 410 52.08 -32.20 1.89
CA ASP A 410 51.88 -33.59 2.27
C ASP A 410 52.38 -34.54 1.16
N ALA A 411 53.12 -35.59 1.52
CA ALA A 411 53.61 -36.59 0.57
C ALA A 411 52.46 -37.39 -0.08
N ASN A 412 51.32 -37.53 0.59
CA ASN A 412 50.14 -38.21 0.04
C ASN A 412 49.42 -37.36 -1.02
N ALA A 413 49.73 -36.06 -1.08
CA ALA A 413 49.17 -35.12 -2.06
C ALA A 413 50.11 -34.87 -3.24
N LYS A 414 51.25 -35.59 -3.34
CA LYS A 414 52.28 -35.37 -4.36
C LYS A 414 52.71 -36.70 -5.00
N GLU A 415 53.10 -36.63 -6.26
CA GLU A 415 53.65 -37.77 -7.00
C GLU A 415 54.89 -37.37 -7.81
N GLN A 416 55.60 -38.36 -8.37
CA GLN A 416 56.76 -38.13 -9.25
C GLN A 416 57.89 -37.29 -8.63
N ILE A 417 58.14 -37.51 -7.33
CA ILE A 417 59.16 -36.80 -6.56
C ILE A 417 60.56 -37.24 -7.03
N ARG A 418 61.37 -36.29 -7.54
CA ARG A 418 62.74 -36.51 -8.01
C ARG A 418 63.63 -35.28 -7.77
N ASP A 419 64.94 -35.48 -7.90
CA ASP A 419 65.91 -34.38 -7.94
C ASP A 419 65.82 -33.59 -9.26
N LEU A 420 66.41 -32.39 -9.26
CA LEU A 420 66.57 -31.58 -10.48
C LEU A 420 67.50 -32.27 -11.47
N ASP A 421 67.11 -32.28 -12.75
CA ASP A 421 68.00 -32.73 -13.82
C ASP A 421 69.08 -31.68 -14.15
N ALA A 422 69.95 -32.01 -15.12
CA ALA A 422 71.05 -31.14 -15.50
C ALA A 422 70.60 -29.80 -16.11
N ALA A 423 69.54 -29.81 -16.94
CA ALA A 423 69.01 -28.62 -17.58
C ALA A 423 68.27 -27.74 -16.55
N GLU A 424 67.50 -28.35 -15.66
CA GLU A 424 66.81 -27.68 -14.56
C GLU A 424 67.80 -27.04 -13.60
N ARG A 425 68.87 -27.75 -13.22
CA ARG A 425 69.95 -27.18 -12.41
C ARG A 425 70.64 -26.00 -13.11
N ALA A 426 70.91 -26.10 -14.41
CA ALA A 426 71.50 -25.00 -15.17
C ALA A 426 70.55 -23.77 -15.24
N ALA A 427 69.26 -24.00 -15.45
CA ALA A 427 68.24 -22.95 -15.45
C ALA A 427 68.13 -22.26 -14.08
N ALA A 428 68.14 -23.03 -12.99
CA ALA A 428 68.14 -22.50 -11.62
C ALA A 428 69.35 -21.59 -11.35
N ILE A 429 70.55 -21.98 -11.80
CA ILE A 429 71.77 -21.15 -11.69
C ILE A 429 71.61 -19.84 -12.49
N ARG A 430 71.05 -19.90 -13.70
CA ARG A 430 70.78 -18.69 -14.49
C ARG A 430 69.77 -17.78 -13.79
N CYS A 431 68.66 -18.31 -13.30
CA CYS A 431 67.65 -17.53 -12.57
C CYS A 431 68.24 -16.82 -11.35
N LYS A 432 69.14 -17.46 -10.61
CA LYS A 432 69.85 -16.84 -9.48
C LYS A 432 70.64 -15.59 -9.90
N ALA A 433 71.24 -15.59 -11.09
CA ALA A 433 71.98 -14.45 -11.62
C ALA A 433 71.07 -13.28 -12.09
N LEU A 434 69.74 -13.48 -12.14
CA LEU A 434 68.76 -12.50 -12.59
C LEU A 434 68.13 -11.65 -11.47
N VAL A 435 68.54 -11.82 -10.21
CA VAL A 435 68.01 -10.97 -9.13
C VAL A 435 68.46 -9.51 -9.33
N ARG A 436 67.50 -8.59 -9.35
CA ARG A 436 67.67 -7.14 -9.58
C ARG A 436 66.89 -6.31 -8.56
N ALA A 437 67.31 -5.07 -8.38
CA ALA A 437 66.50 -4.04 -7.75
C ALA A 437 65.64 -3.35 -8.82
N TYR A 438 64.36 -3.11 -8.53
CA TYR A 438 63.45 -2.41 -9.43
C TYR A 438 62.46 -1.53 -8.67
N LYS A 439 61.85 -0.57 -9.35
CA LYS A 439 60.68 0.18 -8.87
C LYS A 439 59.51 -0.09 -9.80
N PHE A 440 58.30 -0.23 -9.26
CA PHE A 440 57.10 -0.34 -10.09
C PHE A 440 56.82 0.99 -10.80
N ARG A 441 56.50 0.94 -12.10
CA ARG A 441 56.21 2.14 -12.89
C ARG A 441 55.11 3.00 -12.27
N ASP A 442 54.03 2.37 -11.83
CA ASP A 442 52.90 3.06 -11.18
C ASP A 442 53.31 3.74 -9.88
N ALA A 443 54.20 3.09 -9.10
CA ALA A 443 54.73 3.69 -7.87
C ALA A 443 55.64 4.89 -8.17
N VAL A 444 56.47 4.82 -9.22
CA VAL A 444 57.31 5.95 -9.67
C VAL A 444 56.43 7.09 -10.18
N ALA A 445 55.41 6.80 -10.97
CA ALA A 445 54.49 7.81 -11.47
C ALA A 445 53.72 8.51 -10.34
N GLY A 446 53.28 7.77 -9.31
CA GLY A 446 52.50 8.33 -8.21
C GLY A 446 53.33 8.95 -7.07
N LYS A 447 54.55 8.46 -6.80
CA LYS A 447 55.36 8.87 -5.64
C LYS A 447 56.67 9.55 -6.00
N GLY A 448 57.03 9.61 -7.30
CA GLY A 448 58.30 10.16 -7.74
C GLY A 448 59.49 9.49 -7.05
N ASP A 449 60.36 10.29 -6.44
CA ASP A 449 61.56 9.82 -5.77
C ASP A 449 61.27 8.94 -4.54
N ASP A 450 60.10 9.10 -3.90
CA ASP A 450 59.65 8.32 -2.74
C ASP A 450 59.19 6.89 -3.10
N ALA A 451 59.17 6.54 -4.38
CA ALA A 451 58.92 5.18 -4.82
C ALA A 451 60.00 4.23 -4.27
N ARG A 452 59.55 3.16 -3.61
CA ARG A 452 60.44 2.22 -2.90
C ARG A 452 61.13 1.27 -3.88
N TRP A 453 62.35 0.89 -3.54
CA TRP A 453 63.06 -0.19 -4.21
C TRP A 453 62.51 -1.55 -3.77
N HIS A 454 62.22 -2.40 -4.75
CA HIS A 454 61.85 -3.80 -4.59
C HIS A 454 62.96 -4.68 -5.13
N PHE A 455 63.04 -5.93 -4.66
CA PHE A 455 64.05 -6.90 -5.09
C PHE A 455 63.37 -8.16 -5.59
N GLY A 456 63.85 -8.68 -6.72
CA GLY A 456 63.28 -9.87 -7.34
C GLY A 456 63.82 -10.07 -8.74
N VAL A 457 63.08 -10.81 -9.56
CA VAL A 457 63.40 -11.11 -10.96
C VAL A 457 62.27 -10.65 -11.89
N ILE A 458 62.57 -10.49 -13.16
CA ILE A 458 61.58 -10.21 -14.20
C ILE A 458 61.09 -11.54 -14.79
N ALA A 459 59.78 -11.76 -14.84
CA ALA A 459 59.19 -13.04 -15.23
C ALA A 459 59.64 -13.47 -16.64
N GLN A 460 59.67 -12.55 -17.60
CA GLN A 460 60.11 -12.85 -18.97
C GLN A 460 61.58 -13.30 -19.03
N GLU A 461 62.46 -12.75 -18.17
CA GLU A 461 63.86 -13.19 -18.12
C GLU A 461 63.99 -14.60 -17.53
N VAL A 462 63.11 -14.97 -16.59
CA VAL A 462 63.02 -16.36 -16.09
C VAL A 462 62.61 -17.30 -17.21
N ARG A 463 61.58 -16.95 -18.00
CA ARG A 463 61.18 -17.73 -19.18
C ARG A 463 62.33 -17.93 -20.16
N ASP A 464 63.06 -16.86 -20.46
CA ASP A 464 64.17 -16.91 -21.41
C ASP A 464 65.36 -17.72 -20.86
N ALA A 465 65.57 -17.74 -19.54
CA ALA A 465 66.58 -18.58 -18.88
C ALA A 465 66.25 -20.07 -18.98
N PHE A 466 64.98 -20.46 -18.86
CA PHE A 466 64.52 -21.83 -19.09
C PHE A 466 64.73 -22.23 -20.55
N ALA A 467 64.33 -21.37 -21.49
CA ALA A 467 64.47 -21.64 -22.93
C ALA A 467 65.94 -21.83 -23.37
N GLN A 468 66.89 -21.13 -22.75
CA GLN A 468 68.33 -21.31 -23.03
C GLN A 468 68.86 -22.70 -22.66
N GLU A 469 68.21 -23.37 -21.72
CA GLU A 469 68.54 -24.74 -21.30
C GLU A 469 67.63 -25.79 -21.96
N GLY A 470 66.82 -25.36 -22.95
CA GLY A 470 65.90 -26.24 -23.66
C GLY A 470 64.64 -26.60 -22.88
N LEU A 471 64.30 -25.85 -21.83
CA LEU A 471 63.11 -26.04 -21.00
C LEU A 471 62.00 -25.06 -21.36
N ASP A 472 60.75 -25.50 -21.25
CA ASP A 472 59.58 -24.62 -21.32
C ASP A 472 59.16 -24.18 -19.91
N ALA A 473 59.23 -22.88 -19.62
CA ALA A 473 58.84 -22.36 -18.31
C ALA A 473 57.35 -22.58 -17.99
N HIS A 474 56.48 -22.67 -18.99
CA HIS A 474 55.04 -22.86 -18.77
C HIS A 474 54.67 -24.24 -18.20
N THR A 475 55.60 -25.20 -18.21
CA THR A 475 55.39 -26.52 -17.57
C THR A 475 55.73 -26.52 -16.09
N TYR A 476 56.25 -25.41 -15.54
CA TYR A 476 56.67 -25.30 -14.15
C TYR A 476 55.72 -24.37 -13.39
N GLY A 477 55.20 -24.84 -12.25
CA GLY A 477 54.23 -24.09 -11.42
C GLY A 477 54.72 -22.72 -10.94
N LEU A 478 56.04 -22.50 -10.91
CA LEU A 478 56.65 -21.22 -10.55
C LEU A 478 56.35 -20.08 -11.53
N PHE A 479 56.05 -20.37 -12.80
CA PHE A 479 55.84 -19.38 -13.86
C PHE A 479 54.36 -19.35 -14.26
N CYS A 480 53.72 -18.19 -14.08
CA CYS A 480 52.30 -18.01 -14.38
C CYS A 480 52.11 -16.98 -15.50
N HIS A 481 51.15 -17.26 -16.37
CA HIS A 481 50.69 -16.33 -17.39
C HIS A 481 49.17 -16.35 -17.42
N ASP A 482 48.57 -15.21 -17.06
CA ASP A 482 47.12 -15.03 -17.04
C ASP A 482 46.71 -14.05 -18.13
N MET A 483 45.64 -14.37 -18.86
CA MET A 483 45.01 -13.50 -19.85
C MET A 483 43.54 -13.31 -19.49
N TRP A 484 43.01 -12.12 -19.70
CA TRP A 484 41.61 -11.83 -19.46
C TRP A 484 41.05 -10.88 -20.51
N GLU A 485 39.77 -11.05 -20.77
CA GLU A 485 39.01 -10.19 -21.67
C GLU A 485 38.65 -8.86 -21.01
N GLU A 486 38.32 -7.89 -21.84
CA GLU A 486 37.78 -6.61 -21.40
C GLU A 486 36.43 -6.81 -20.70
N GLN A 487 36.23 -6.11 -19.58
CA GLN A 487 34.96 -6.08 -18.86
C GLN A 487 34.41 -4.66 -18.85
N PRO A 488 33.21 -4.44 -19.43
CA PRO A 488 32.62 -3.11 -19.45
C PRO A 488 32.19 -2.67 -18.05
N GLU A 489 32.17 -1.35 -17.88
CA GLU A 489 31.59 -0.71 -16.71
C GLU A 489 30.10 -1.08 -16.56
N LEU A 490 29.66 -1.32 -15.33
CA LEU A 490 28.26 -1.53 -14.98
C LEU A 490 27.79 -0.38 -14.09
N LEU A 491 26.68 0.25 -14.46
CA LEU A 491 26.07 1.35 -13.72
C LEU A 491 24.76 0.91 -13.05
N ASP A 492 24.38 1.57 -11.96
CA ASP A 492 23.02 1.50 -11.40
C ASP A 492 22.07 2.51 -12.08
N ASP A 493 20.80 2.53 -11.64
CA ASP A 493 19.76 3.42 -12.18
C ASP A 493 20.05 4.92 -11.94
N ASP A 494 20.95 5.24 -11.00
CA ASP A 494 21.39 6.60 -10.64
C ASP A 494 22.73 6.98 -11.31
N ASN A 495 23.22 6.19 -12.28
CA ASN A 495 24.51 6.33 -12.96
C ASN A 495 25.75 6.21 -12.06
N ASN A 496 25.66 5.54 -10.91
CA ASN A 496 26.83 5.20 -10.11
C ASN A 496 27.47 3.90 -10.60
N ILE A 497 28.81 3.83 -10.52
CA ILE A 497 29.57 2.65 -10.93
C ILE A 497 29.37 1.50 -9.94
N LEU A 498 28.68 0.43 -10.37
CA LEU A 498 28.56 -0.84 -9.65
C LEU A 498 29.78 -1.74 -9.89
N ARG A 499 30.31 -1.74 -11.12
CA ARG A 499 31.53 -2.46 -11.48
C ARG A 499 32.37 -1.59 -12.41
N PRO A 500 33.63 -1.28 -12.06
CA PRO A 500 34.47 -0.45 -12.90
C PRO A 500 34.86 -1.17 -14.18
N PHE A 501 35.17 -0.40 -15.23
CA PHE A 501 35.78 -0.91 -16.45
C PHE A 501 37.12 -1.61 -16.15
N VAL A 502 37.32 -2.78 -16.76
CA VAL A 502 38.59 -3.53 -16.71
C VAL A 502 39.08 -3.74 -18.15
N PRO A 503 40.22 -3.16 -18.57
CA PRO A 503 40.75 -3.40 -19.90
C PRO A 503 41.20 -4.85 -20.05
N GLY A 504 40.99 -5.40 -21.25
CA GLY A 504 41.57 -6.69 -21.62
C GLY A 504 43.09 -6.64 -21.57
N GLY A 505 43.71 -7.74 -21.15
CA GLY A 505 45.16 -7.75 -20.98
C GLY A 505 45.72 -9.09 -20.55
N GLU A 506 47.02 -9.09 -20.38
CA GLU A 506 47.79 -10.25 -19.92
C GLU A 506 48.77 -9.85 -18.82
N ARG A 507 49.21 -10.83 -18.04
CA ARG A 507 50.24 -10.63 -17.02
C ARG A 507 51.05 -11.88 -16.79
N TYR A 508 52.36 -11.68 -16.75
CA TYR A 508 53.32 -12.68 -16.30
C TYR A 508 53.60 -12.49 -14.82
N SER A 509 53.50 -13.57 -14.06
CA SER A 509 53.68 -13.60 -12.61
C SER A 509 54.56 -14.77 -12.21
N LEU A 510 55.12 -14.70 -11.00
CA LEU A 510 55.96 -15.76 -10.45
C LEU A 510 55.44 -16.16 -9.07
N ARG A 511 55.42 -17.47 -8.80
CA ARG A 511 55.31 -17.99 -7.42
C ARG A 511 56.70 -17.93 -6.80
N TYR A 512 56.97 -16.84 -6.08
CA TYR A 512 58.31 -16.51 -5.62
C TYR A 512 58.89 -17.57 -4.68
N GLU A 513 58.07 -18.23 -3.87
CA GLU A 513 58.48 -19.30 -2.96
C GLU A 513 58.99 -20.54 -3.72
N GLU A 514 58.31 -20.93 -4.80
CA GLU A 514 58.76 -22.02 -5.68
C GLU A 514 60.05 -21.63 -6.42
N LEU A 515 60.12 -20.41 -6.96
CA LEU A 515 61.32 -19.90 -7.63
C LEU A 515 62.53 -19.84 -6.68
N LEU A 516 62.35 -19.33 -5.46
CA LEU A 516 63.41 -19.27 -4.45
C LEU A 516 63.89 -20.67 -4.08
N THR A 517 62.96 -21.62 -3.88
CA THR A 517 63.29 -23.03 -3.59
C THR A 517 64.08 -23.67 -4.74
N PHE A 518 63.65 -23.42 -5.98
CA PHE A 518 64.34 -23.88 -7.20
C PHE A 518 65.77 -23.35 -7.29
N MET A 519 65.97 -22.04 -7.04
CA MET A 519 67.30 -21.43 -7.02
C MET A 519 68.18 -21.96 -5.87
N ILE A 520 67.59 -22.24 -4.69
CA ILE A 520 68.31 -22.79 -3.53
C ILE A 520 68.76 -24.22 -3.80
N ALA A 521 67.96 -25.05 -4.48
CA ALA A 521 68.33 -26.43 -4.81
C ALA A 521 69.57 -26.55 -5.73
N ALA A 522 69.97 -25.45 -6.37
CA ALA A 522 71.17 -25.37 -7.19
C ALA A 522 72.42 -24.82 -6.47
N LEU A 523 72.31 -24.48 -5.18
CA LEU A 523 73.45 -24.24 -4.28
C LEU A 523 74.18 -25.55 -3.98
#